data_AF-A0A819FSU4-F1
#
_entry.id   AF-A0A819FSU4-F1
#
_cell.length_a   1.000
_cell.length_b   1.000
_cell.length_c   1.000
_cell.angle_alpha   90.00
_cell.angle_beta   90.00
_cell.angle_gamma   90.00
#
_symmetry.space_group_name_H-M   'P 1'
#
loop_
_entity.id
_entity.type
_entity.pdbx_description
1 polymer ?
#
loop_
_entity_poly.entity_id
_entity_poly.type
_entity_poly.pdbx_seq_one_letter_code
_entity_poly.pdbx_strand_id
1 'polypeptide(L)'
;MKLLLGFFATLPNINLTNDDKCFQIDIPNEWSWFFLRRKQLLLFLQDATHLATKWRNRLLSDIADLTIGNKKANMFHLENIVKTYNSKFDHALVMSDLNPSDRQNYRSCEKVSSDEVLAILESNDDTYATFLYIKLLRYIIDAFINKATSIRDRFYFAWTIVFVCRLRKAWLNLEFKSSTQKSRDNYFITKPAYYSVEINAHILLYLILLVHEGSLPSESLQIPLFSNQSRESIFRSSRSLTGTQSTMVNFTVKGKFSEKIP
;
A
#
# COMPACT_ATOMS: atom_id res chain seq x y z
N MET A 1 19.84 -7.16 -3.37
CA MET A 1 18.96 -7.66 -2.28
C MET A 1 19.62 -8.92 -1.72
N LYS A 2 20.32 -8.85 -0.58
CA LYS A 2 20.96 -10.04 0.03
C LYS A 2 19.86 -11.05 0.39
N LEU A 3 20.01 -12.31 0.00
CA LEU A 3 19.09 -13.38 0.37
C LEU A 3 19.11 -13.54 1.90
N LEU A 4 18.08 -13.03 2.57
CA LEU A 4 17.88 -13.06 4.02
C LEU A 4 17.83 -14.49 4.61
N LEU A 5 17.65 -15.51 3.77
CA LEU A 5 17.61 -16.92 4.16
C LEU A 5 18.88 -17.38 4.88
N GLY A 6 20.06 -16.89 4.46
CA GLY A 6 21.31 -17.15 5.19
C GLY A 6 21.44 -16.30 6.45
N PHE A 7 21.04 -15.03 6.38
CA PHE A 7 21.26 -14.04 7.43
C PHE A 7 20.61 -14.41 8.77
N PHE A 8 19.35 -14.86 8.77
CA PHE A 8 18.66 -15.28 10.00
C PHE A 8 19.02 -16.70 10.46
N ALA A 9 19.48 -17.55 9.54
CA ALA A 9 19.85 -18.93 9.87
C ALA A 9 21.25 -19.04 10.49
N THR A 10 22.19 -18.16 10.12
CA THR A 10 23.60 -18.26 10.55
C THR A 10 23.98 -17.40 11.74
N LEU A 11 23.15 -16.42 12.13
CA LEU A 11 23.56 -15.36 13.07
C LEU A 11 22.47 -15.07 14.12
N PRO A 12 22.21 -15.98 15.07
CA PRO A 12 21.48 -15.62 16.28
C PRO A 12 22.32 -14.58 17.03
N ASN A 13 21.74 -13.41 17.34
CA ASN A 13 22.34 -12.32 18.14
C ASN A 13 23.17 -11.24 17.42
N ILE A 14 22.88 -10.90 16.15
CA ILE A 14 23.43 -9.65 15.57
C ILE A 14 22.80 -8.42 16.24
N ASN A 15 23.65 -7.52 16.72
CA ASN A 15 23.25 -6.18 17.07
C ASN A 15 22.88 -5.40 15.79
N LEU A 16 21.60 -5.37 15.46
CA LEU A 16 21.02 -4.71 14.27
C LEU A 16 21.29 -3.20 14.19
N THR A 17 21.90 -2.60 15.21
CA THR A 17 22.19 -1.16 15.30
C THR A 17 23.67 -0.79 15.21
N ASN A 18 24.57 -1.72 15.51
CA ASN A 18 26.02 -1.46 15.59
C ASN A 18 26.86 -2.34 14.64
N ASP A 19 26.25 -2.88 13.58
CA ASP A 19 26.97 -3.62 12.53
C ASP A 19 27.57 -2.66 11.49
N ASP A 20 28.81 -2.92 11.05
CA ASP A 20 29.51 -2.12 10.03
C ASP A 20 28.82 -2.18 8.66
N LYS A 21 27.92 -3.16 8.44
CA LYS A 21 27.13 -3.32 7.22
C LYS A 21 25.82 -2.55 7.25
N CYS A 22 25.53 -1.82 8.32
CA CYS A 22 24.34 -0.97 8.40
C CYS A 22 24.40 0.14 7.36
N PHE A 23 23.27 0.40 6.71
CA PHE A 23 23.06 1.65 6.01
C PHE A 23 23.03 2.79 7.02
N GLN A 24 23.68 3.90 6.69
CA GLN A 24 23.68 5.11 7.49
C GLN A 24 23.20 6.26 6.61
N ILE A 25 22.36 7.12 7.19
CA ILE A 25 21.97 8.41 6.59
C ILE A 25 22.20 9.53 7.59
N ASP A 26 22.33 10.77 7.13
CA ASP A 26 22.36 11.92 8.02
C ASP A 26 20.95 12.49 8.21
N ILE A 27 20.39 12.21 9.40
CA ILE A 27 19.08 12.74 9.81
C ILE A 27 19.31 13.99 10.67
N PRO A 28 18.71 15.14 10.31
CA PRO A 28 18.69 16.34 11.14
C PRO A 28 17.98 16.10 12.48
N ASN A 29 18.49 16.68 13.56
CA ASN A 29 17.93 16.48 14.90
C ASN A 29 16.50 17.03 15.04
N GLU A 30 16.14 17.99 14.19
CA GLU A 30 14.83 18.65 14.14
C GLU A 30 13.74 17.75 13.54
N TRP A 31 14.12 16.65 12.88
CA TRP A 31 13.19 15.71 12.22
C TRP A 31 12.53 14.75 13.21
N SER A 32 11.89 15.30 14.24
CA SER A 32 11.09 14.54 15.22
C SER A 32 9.94 13.74 14.59
N TRP A 33 9.55 14.08 13.36
CA TRP A 33 8.52 13.40 12.60
C TRP A 33 9.02 12.17 11.84
N PHE A 34 10.33 12.00 11.67
CA PHE A 34 10.96 10.91 10.93
C PHE A 34 11.16 9.69 11.83
N PHE A 35 10.59 8.54 11.45
CA PHE A 35 10.50 7.39 12.36
C PHE A 35 11.67 6.42 12.27
N LEU A 36 12.44 6.46 11.19
CA LEU A 36 13.57 5.54 11.01
C LEU A 36 14.79 6.05 11.76
N ARG A 37 15.51 5.12 12.39
CA ARG A 37 16.80 5.41 13.03
C ARG A 37 17.87 5.69 11.99
N ARG A 38 18.91 6.43 12.39
CA ARG A 38 20.07 6.80 11.56
C ARG A 38 20.80 5.62 10.92
N LYS A 39 20.89 4.50 11.65
CA LYS A 39 21.52 3.25 11.19
C LYS A 39 20.46 2.18 11.03
N GLN A 40 20.42 1.53 9.87
CA GLN A 40 19.49 0.45 9.55
C GLN A 40 20.23 -0.68 8.83
N LEU A 41 20.16 -1.90 9.37
CA LEU A 41 20.66 -3.06 8.65
C LEU A 41 19.69 -3.54 7.56
N LEU A 42 18.39 -3.39 7.80
CA LEU A 42 17.31 -3.85 6.93
C LEU A 42 16.22 -2.78 6.79
N LEU A 43 15.65 -2.68 5.60
CA LEU A 43 14.51 -1.82 5.32
C LEU A 43 13.30 -2.70 4.99
N PHE A 44 12.21 -2.53 5.74
CA PHE A 44 11.00 -3.35 5.63
C PHE A 44 9.87 -2.60 4.93
N LEU A 45 9.75 -2.76 3.62
CA LEU A 45 8.65 -2.17 2.87
C LEU A 45 7.38 -3.02 2.97
N GLN A 46 6.22 -2.37 3.11
CA GLN A 46 4.91 -3.03 3.04
C GLN A 46 4.45 -3.13 1.59
N ASP A 47 3.75 -4.22 1.26
CA ASP A 47 3.24 -4.44 -0.10
C ASP A 47 2.19 -3.38 -0.48
N ALA A 48 2.55 -2.55 -1.45
CA ALA A 48 1.70 -1.47 -1.93
C ALA A 48 0.41 -1.94 -2.62
N THR A 49 0.43 -3.11 -3.26
CA THR A 49 -0.78 -3.68 -3.88
C THR A 49 -1.81 -4.02 -2.81
N HIS A 50 -1.34 -4.67 -1.73
CA HIS A 50 -2.20 -5.03 -0.62
C HIS A 50 -2.65 -3.81 0.19
N LEU A 51 -1.82 -2.77 0.27
CA LEU A 51 -2.22 -1.47 0.80
C LEU A 51 -3.36 -0.86 -0.03
N ALA A 52 -3.23 -0.82 -1.36
CA ALA A 52 -4.27 -0.31 -2.25
C ALA A 52 -5.59 -1.07 -2.10
N THR A 53 -5.56 -2.40 -2.07
CA THR A 53 -6.78 -3.21 -1.87
C THR A 53 -7.38 -3.02 -0.49
N LYS A 54 -6.58 -2.93 0.59
CA LYS A 54 -7.08 -2.58 1.94
C LYS A 54 -7.76 -1.21 1.96
N TRP A 55 -7.21 -0.24 1.26
CA TRP A 55 -7.76 1.11 1.17
C TRP A 55 -9.11 1.11 0.44
N ARG A 56 -9.20 0.45 -0.73
CA ARG A 56 -10.47 0.24 -1.46
C ARG A 56 -11.49 -0.50 -0.59
N ASN A 57 -11.12 -1.64 -0.02
CA ASN A 57 -12.02 -2.50 0.75
C ASN A 57 -12.60 -1.79 1.98
N ARG A 58 -11.90 -0.78 2.52
CA ARG A 58 -12.43 0.03 3.61
C ARG A 58 -13.58 0.93 3.16
N LEU A 59 -13.56 1.44 1.93
CA LEU A 59 -14.68 2.19 1.34
C LEU A 59 -15.90 1.30 1.09
N LEU A 60 -15.67 0.04 0.73
CA LEU A 60 -16.73 -0.94 0.44
C LEU A 60 -17.27 -1.64 1.71
N SER A 61 -16.84 -1.23 2.90
CA SER A 61 -17.18 -1.92 4.14
C SER A 61 -18.43 -1.31 4.78
N ASP A 62 -19.44 -2.15 5.05
CA ASP A 62 -20.67 -1.73 5.74
C ASP A 62 -20.46 -1.22 7.19
N ILE A 63 -19.28 -1.48 7.76
CA ILE A 63 -18.91 -1.08 9.12
C ILE A 63 -18.23 0.30 9.12
N ALA A 64 -17.63 0.69 7.99
CA ALA A 64 -16.90 1.94 7.90
C ALA A 64 -17.86 3.10 7.67
N ASP A 65 -17.64 4.20 8.40
CA ASP A 65 -18.36 5.45 8.19
C ASP A 65 -17.35 6.55 7.85
N LEU A 66 -16.66 6.42 6.72
CA LEU A 66 -15.50 7.24 6.42
C LEU A 66 -15.87 8.73 6.31
N THR A 67 -15.32 9.58 7.18
CA THR A 67 -15.57 11.03 7.16
C THR A 67 -14.34 11.83 6.76
N ILE A 68 -14.53 12.88 5.96
CA ILE A 68 -13.53 13.88 5.62
C ILE A 68 -14.17 15.25 5.83
N GLY A 69 -13.77 15.95 6.90
CA GLY A 69 -14.50 17.13 7.38
C GLY A 69 -15.95 16.76 7.73
N ASN A 70 -16.89 17.60 7.32
CA ASN A 70 -18.33 17.36 7.53
C ASN A 70 -18.98 16.42 6.48
N LYS A 71 -18.21 15.87 5.53
CA LYS A 71 -18.73 15.04 4.44
C LYS A 71 -18.33 13.57 4.60
N LYS A 72 -19.13 12.68 3.99
CA LYS A 72 -18.90 11.23 4.02
C LYS A 72 -18.35 10.71 2.70
N ALA A 73 -17.33 9.87 2.78
CA ALA A 73 -16.84 9.08 1.66
C ALA A 73 -17.65 7.77 1.60
N ASN A 74 -18.35 7.53 0.50
CA ASN A 74 -19.31 6.43 0.39
C ASN A 74 -19.23 5.74 -0.97
N MET A 75 -19.28 4.41 -0.96
CA MET A 75 -19.39 3.56 -2.14
C MET A 75 -20.62 3.86 -3.00
N PHE A 76 -21.73 4.31 -2.40
CA PHE A 76 -22.95 4.68 -3.12
C PHE A 76 -22.70 5.72 -4.23
N HIS A 77 -21.75 6.63 -4.04
CA HIS A 77 -21.38 7.58 -5.08
C HIS A 77 -20.78 6.88 -6.31
N LEU A 78 -19.98 5.83 -6.11
CA LEU A 78 -19.46 5.02 -7.22
C LEU A 78 -20.54 4.17 -7.88
N GLU A 79 -21.49 3.64 -7.10
CA GLU A 79 -22.63 2.92 -7.67
C GLU A 79 -23.49 3.82 -8.56
N ASN A 80 -23.71 5.07 -8.15
CA ASN A 80 -24.43 6.05 -8.94
C ASN A 80 -23.70 6.36 -10.24
N ILE A 81 -22.37 6.42 -10.22
CA ILE A 81 -21.59 6.57 -11.47
C ILE A 81 -21.92 5.42 -12.43
N VAL A 82 -21.87 4.18 -11.95
CA VAL A 82 -22.16 2.99 -12.77
C VAL A 82 -23.61 2.95 -13.27
N LYS A 83 -24.58 3.46 -12.49
CA LYS A 83 -26.02 3.41 -12.80
C LYS A 83 -26.50 4.58 -13.67
N THR A 84 -25.95 5.77 -13.49
CA THR A 84 -26.46 7.02 -14.07
C THR A 84 -25.70 7.46 -15.31
N TYR A 85 -24.40 7.19 -15.39
CA TYR A 85 -23.60 7.57 -16.55
C TYR A 85 -23.74 6.48 -17.62
N ASN A 86 -24.45 6.82 -18.71
CA ASN A 86 -24.92 5.85 -19.72
C ASN A 86 -23.81 5.23 -20.59
N SER A 87 -22.57 5.69 -20.46
CA SER A 87 -21.46 5.21 -21.26
C SER A 87 -20.42 4.53 -20.36
N LYS A 88 -20.48 3.18 -20.32
CA LYS A 88 -19.35 2.37 -19.83
C LYS A 88 -18.04 2.68 -20.55
N PHE A 89 -18.13 3.26 -21.76
CA PHE A 89 -16.96 3.68 -22.53
C PHE A 89 -16.27 4.91 -21.94
N ASP A 90 -16.98 5.72 -21.15
CA ASP A 90 -16.41 6.95 -20.59
C ASP A 90 -15.61 6.67 -19.32
N HIS A 91 -16.05 5.73 -18.47
CA HIS A 91 -15.45 5.51 -17.15
C HIS A 91 -15.03 4.06 -16.86
N ALA A 92 -15.35 3.08 -17.72
CA ALA A 92 -14.98 1.66 -17.64
C ALA A 92 -15.34 0.88 -16.34
N LEU A 93 -15.96 1.54 -15.37
CA LEU A 93 -16.36 0.98 -14.08
C LEU A 93 -17.62 0.12 -14.21
N VAL A 94 -17.61 -1.07 -13.62
CA VAL A 94 -18.77 -1.97 -13.56
C VAL A 94 -19.08 -2.39 -12.12
N MET A 95 -20.30 -2.85 -11.84
CA MET A 95 -20.73 -3.23 -10.49
C MET A 95 -19.83 -4.31 -9.85
N SER A 96 -19.25 -5.22 -10.64
CA SER A 96 -18.31 -6.21 -10.10
C SER A 96 -17.02 -5.57 -9.54
N ASP A 97 -16.61 -4.42 -10.07
CA ASP A 97 -15.46 -3.66 -9.54
C ASP A 97 -15.77 -3.01 -8.19
N LEU A 98 -17.03 -3.04 -7.76
CA LEU A 98 -17.50 -2.53 -6.47
C LEU A 98 -17.90 -3.67 -5.51
N ASN A 99 -17.75 -4.94 -5.93
CA ASN A 99 -18.13 -6.08 -5.10
C ASN A 99 -17.23 -6.21 -3.84
N PRO A 100 -17.78 -6.16 -2.61
CA PRO A 100 -17.02 -6.28 -1.37
C PRO A 100 -16.49 -7.70 -1.12
N SER A 101 -17.08 -8.73 -1.75
CA SER A 101 -16.64 -10.12 -1.62
C SER A 101 -15.29 -10.36 -2.28
N ASP A 102 -14.94 -9.58 -3.32
CA ASP A 102 -13.68 -9.69 -4.04
C ASP A 102 -12.61 -8.74 -3.46
N ARG A 103 -12.08 -9.15 -2.30
CA ARG A 103 -11.16 -8.34 -1.47
C ARG A 103 -9.74 -8.27 -2.01
N GLN A 104 -9.37 -9.14 -2.96
CA GLN A 104 -8.01 -9.23 -3.50
C GLN A 104 -7.87 -8.58 -4.89
N ASN A 105 -8.96 -8.05 -5.45
CA ASN A 105 -8.97 -7.48 -6.79
C ASN A 105 -8.31 -6.10 -6.84
N TYR A 106 -7.02 -6.12 -7.18
CA TYR A 106 -6.24 -4.93 -7.42
C TYR A 106 -6.71 -4.15 -8.66
N ARG A 107 -7.14 -4.84 -9.73
CA ARG A 107 -7.60 -4.18 -10.97
C ARG A 107 -8.78 -3.24 -10.70
N SER A 108 -9.67 -3.61 -9.79
CA SER A 108 -10.75 -2.74 -9.34
C SER A 108 -10.22 -1.47 -8.66
N CYS A 109 -9.08 -1.52 -7.97
CA CYS A 109 -8.45 -0.33 -7.40
C CYS A 109 -7.99 0.65 -8.48
N GLU A 110 -7.43 0.16 -9.59
CA GLU A 110 -7.03 1.00 -10.73
C GLU A 110 -8.24 1.65 -11.39
N LYS A 111 -9.30 0.87 -11.64
CA LYS A 111 -10.51 1.39 -12.28
C LYS A 111 -11.27 2.40 -11.42
N VAL A 112 -11.49 2.13 -10.14
CA VAL A 112 -12.22 3.08 -9.27
C VAL A 112 -11.45 4.39 -9.08
N SER A 113 -10.13 4.38 -9.30
CA SER A 113 -9.26 5.54 -9.17
C SER A 113 -8.73 6.04 -10.52
N SER A 114 -9.44 5.73 -11.62
CA SER A 114 -9.12 6.27 -12.93
C SER A 114 -9.40 7.77 -12.98
N ASP A 115 -8.74 8.47 -13.90
CA ASP A 115 -8.88 9.92 -14.02
C ASP A 115 -10.31 10.32 -14.42
N GLU A 116 -10.99 9.49 -15.20
CA GLU A 116 -12.39 9.70 -15.62
C GLU A 116 -13.35 9.58 -14.43
N VAL A 117 -13.17 8.55 -13.59
CA VAL A 117 -13.99 8.40 -12.37
C VAL A 117 -13.74 9.55 -11.40
N LEU A 118 -12.47 9.96 -11.24
CA LEU A 118 -12.11 11.10 -10.39
C LEU A 118 -12.71 12.41 -10.89
N ALA A 119 -12.68 12.67 -12.20
CA ALA A 119 -13.27 13.87 -12.79
C ALA A 119 -14.78 13.94 -12.55
N ILE A 120 -15.48 12.80 -12.68
CA ILE A 120 -16.93 12.74 -12.36
C ILE A 120 -17.18 13.05 -10.88
N LEU A 121 -16.40 12.47 -9.96
CA LEU A 121 -16.56 12.73 -8.52
C LEU A 121 -16.16 14.15 -8.09
N GLU A 122 -15.25 14.80 -8.82
CA GLU A 122 -14.83 16.18 -8.56
C GLU A 122 -15.90 17.18 -8.98
N SER A 123 -16.67 16.86 -10.02
CA SER A 123 -17.71 17.74 -10.58
C SER A 123 -18.90 17.99 -9.64
N ASN A 124 -19.08 17.18 -8.60
CA ASN A 124 -20.18 17.29 -7.66
C ASN A 124 -19.67 17.45 -6.22
N ASP A 125 -20.13 18.51 -5.56
CA ASP A 125 -19.74 18.85 -4.19
C ASP A 125 -20.15 17.76 -3.17
N ASP A 126 -21.27 17.06 -3.39
CA ASP A 126 -21.71 15.97 -2.53
C ASP A 126 -20.75 14.77 -2.55
N THR A 127 -20.07 14.56 -3.69
CA THR A 127 -19.13 13.45 -3.87
C THR A 127 -17.70 13.81 -3.49
N TYR A 128 -17.43 15.05 -3.07
CA TYR A 128 -16.07 15.56 -2.85
C TYR A 128 -15.27 14.77 -1.81
N ALA A 129 -15.88 14.30 -0.71
CA ALA A 129 -15.19 13.44 0.26
C ALA A 129 -14.81 12.08 -0.35
N THR A 130 -15.62 11.55 -1.26
CA THR A 130 -15.30 10.31 -1.97
C THR A 130 -14.22 10.53 -3.01
N PHE A 131 -14.28 11.64 -3.75
CA PHE A 131 -13.21 12.09 -4.63
C PHE A 131 -11.87 12.14 -3.89
N LEU A 132 -11.78 12.88 -2.78
CA LEU A 132 -10.55 12.99 -2.00
C LEU A 132 -10.05 11.62 -1.50
N TYR A 133 -10.96 10.78 -0.98
CA TYR A 133 -10.59 9.45 -0.49
C TYR A 133 -9.99 8.56 -1.60
N ILE A 134 -10.58 8.60 -2.79
CA ILE A 134 -10.13 7.84 -3.96
C ILE A 134 -8.90 8.46 -4.61
N LYS A 135 -8.75 9.79 -4.58
CA LYS A 135 -7.55 10.48 -5.04
C LYS A 135 -6.33 10.06 -4.22
N LEU A 136 -6.49 9.87 -2.91
CA LEU A 136 -5.44 9.29 -2.06
C LEU A 136 -5.11 7.84 -2.44
N LEU A 137 -6.10 7.03 -2.80
CA LEU A 137 -5.85 5.70 -3.37
C LEU A 137 -5.04 5.79 -4.67
N ARG A 138 -5.37 6.75 -5.55
CA ARG A 138 -4.59 6.98 -6.78
C ARG A 138 -3.15 7.33 -6.46
N TYR A 139 -2.92 8.22 -5.49
CA TYR A 139 -1.58 8.57 -5.03
C TYR A 139 -0.81 7.37 -4.46
N ILE A 140 -1.46 6.41 -3.80
CA ILE A 140 -0.79 5.16 -3.36
C ILE A 140 -0.28 4.37 -4.57
N ILE A 141 -1.13 4.24 -5.60
CA ILE A 141 -0.79 3.53 -6.83
C ILE A 141 0.37 4.25 -7.54
N ASP A 142 0.28 5.57 -7.70
CA ASP A 142 1.31 6.34 -8.40
C ASP A 142 2.64 6.37 -7.64
N ALA A 143 2.60 6.47 -6.31
CA ALA A 143 3.81 6.49 -5.49
C ALA A 143 4.56 5.15 -5.51
N PHE A 144 3.86 4.03 -5.42
CA PHE A 144 4.50 2.75 -5.08
C PHE A 144 4.34 1.64 -6.12
N ILE A 145 3.41 1.76 -7.07
CA ILE A 145 3.07 0.66 -8.00
C ILE A 145 3.32 1.05 -9.45
N ASN A 146 2.83 2.22 -9.86
CA ASN A 146 2.97 2.70 -11.23
C ASN A 146 4.46 2.81 -11.58
N LYS A 147 4.89 2.22 -12.70
CA LYS A 147 6.29 2.19 -13.13
C LYS A 147 6.76 3.48 -13.79
N ALA A 148 5.83 4.24 -14.37
CA ALA A 148 6.13 5.48 -15.08
C ALA A 148 6.40 6.68 -14.16
N THR A 149 6.00 6.60 -12.88
CA THR A 149 6.13 7.72 -11.95
C THR A 149 7.58 8.03 -11.62
N SER A 150 7.97 9.30 -11.76
CA SER A 150 9.29 9.82 -11.40
C SER A 150 9.53 9.76 -9.88
N ILE A 151 10.78 9.70 -9.43
CA ILE A 151 11.07 9.66 -7.99
C ILE A 151 10.55 10.89 -7.23
N ARG A 152 10.61 12.07 -7.86
CA ARG A 152 10.10 13.32 -7.29
C ARG A 152 8.60 13.22 -7.03
N ASP A 153 7.85 12.75 -8.03
CA ASP A 153 6.40 12.63 -7.92
C ASP A 153 6.01 11.52 -6.94
N ARG A 154 6.76 10.41 -6.88
CA ARG A 154 6.56 9.37 -5.85
C ARG A 154 6.70 9.94 -4.44
N PHE A 155 7.74 10.73 -4.22
CA PHE A 155 7.97 11.38 -2.93
C PHE A 155 6.82 12.33 -2.59
N TYR A 156 6.43 13.18 -3.55
CA TYR A 156 5.29 14.09 -3.39
C TYR A 156 4.01 13.32 -3.02
N PHE A 157 3.59 12.35 -3.82
CA PHE A 157 2.37 11.57 -3.58
C PHE A 157 2.42 10.81 -2.25
N ALA A 158 3.52 10.13 -1.94
CA ALA A 158 3.69 9.40 -0.68
C ALA A 158 3.49 10.33 0.54
N TRP A 159 4.15 11.49 0.54
CA TRP A 159 4.07 12.44 1.64
C TRP A 159 2.74 13.18 1.70
N THR A 160 2.11 13.49 0.57
CA THR A 160 0.74 14.01 0.55
C THR A 160 -0.21 13.08 1.29
N ILE A 161 -0.14 11.77 1.05
CA ILE A 161 -0.99 10.80 1.76
C ILE A 161 -0.69 10.80 3.27
N VAL A 162 0.60 10.80 3.66
CA VAL A 162 1.00 10.87 5.08
C VAL A 162 0.43 12.11 5.75
N PHE A 163 0.60 13.29 5.15
CA PHE A 163 0.12 14.55 5.71
C PHE A 163 -1.39 14.56 5.85
N VAL A 164 -2.12 14.17 4.80
CA VAL A 164 -3.59 14.12 4.85
C VAL A 164 -4.06 13.10 5.90
N CYS A 165 -3.43 11.94 6.02
CA CYS A 165 -3.77 10.95 7.04
C CYS A 165 -3.51 11.47 8.46
N ARG A 166 -2.37 12.12 8.70
CA ARG A 166 -2.03 12.70 10.01
C ARG A 166 -3.00 13.81 10.41
N LEU A 167 -3.28 14.74 9.50
CA LEU A 167 -4.24 15.83 9.70
C LEU A 167 -5.64 15.28 10.00
N ARG A 168 -6.13 14.36 9.16
CA ARG A 168 -7.44 13.75 9.36
C ARG A 168 -7.55 12.99 10.68
N LYS A 169 -6.50 12.26 11.08
CA LYS A 169 -6.46 11.56 12.37
C LYS A 169 -6.46 12.54 13.55
N ALA A 170 -5.70 13.64 13.45
CA ALA A 170 -5.69 14.69 14.46
C ALA A 170 -7.07 15.35 14.60
N TRP A 171 -7.69 15.71 13.46
CA TRP A 171 -9.03 16.28 13.43
C TRP A 171 -10.08 15.34 14.04
N LEU A 172 -10.09 14.06 13.67
CA LEU A 172 -11.01 13.06 14.25
C LEU A 172 -10.85 12.91 15.77
N ASN A 173 -9.62 13.05 16.29
CA ASN A 173 -9.38 12.99 17.73
C ASN A 173 -9.90 14.22 18.48
N LEU A 174 -9.99 15.37 17.81
CA LEU A 174 -10.56 16.59 18.36
C LEU A 174 -12.09 16.55 18.29
N GLU A 175 -12.64 16.28 17.10
CA GLU A 175 -14.08 16.29 16.83
C GLU A 175 -14.83 15.23 17.64
N PHE A 176 -14.30 14.00 17.68
CA PHE A 176 -14.94 12.86 18.33
C PHE A 176 -14.28 12.49 19.67
N LYS A 177 -13.75 13.48 20.41
CA LYS A 177 -13.03 13.25 21.67
C LYS A 177 -13.83 12.49 22.72
N SER A 178 -15.16 12.65 22.73
CA SER A 178 -16.10 11.96 23.62
C SER A 178 -16.43 10.53 23.18
N SER A 179 -16.10 10.14 21.95
CA SER A 179 -16.39 8.81 21.41
C SER A 179 -15.36 7.76 21.82
N THR A 180 -15.80 6.51 21.92
CA THR A 180 -14.89 5.39 22.16
C THR A 180 -13.88 5.23 21.01
N GLN A 181 -12.69 4.68 21.29
CA GLN A 181 -11.69 4.40 20.26
C GLN A 181 -12.25 3.52 19.14
N LYS A 182 -13.02 2.49 19.48
CA LYS A 182 -13.64 1.57 18.52
C LYS A 182 -14.58 2.28 17.55
N SER A 183 -15.35 3.26 18.04
CA SER A 183 -16.21 4.10 17.18
C SER A 183 -15.36 4.98 16.27
N ARG A 184 -14.31 5.62 16.81
CA ARG A 184 -13.42 6.48 16.04
C ARG A 184 -12.69 5.76 14.90
N ASP A 185 -12.33 4.50 15.13
CA ASP A 185 -11.69 3.68 14.11
C ASP A 185 -12.59 3.46 12.88
N ASN A 186 -13.93 3.56 13.02
CA ASN A 186 -14.89 3.48 11.91
C ASN A 186 -14.85 4.68 10.97
N TYR A 187 -14.46 5.85 11.49
CA TYR A 187 -14.39 7.09 10.71
C TYR A 187 -13.11 7.23 9.87
N PHE A 188 -12.16 6.30 10.00
CA PHE A 188 -10.84 6.37 9.36
C PHE A 188 -10.47 5.08 8.62
N ILE A 189 -9.35 5.15 7.89
CA ILE A 189 -8.71 3.95 7.33
C ILE A 189 -8.27 3.01 8.46
N THR A 190 -8.15 1.72 8.14
CA THR A 190 -7.72 0.74 9.14
C THR A 190 -6.30 1.04 9.65
N LYS A 191 -6.04 0.74 10.92
CA LYS A 191 -4.72 0.93 11.55
C LYS A 191 -3.57 0.28 10.77
N PRO A 192 -3.70 -0.96 10.23
CA PRO A 192 -2.67 -1.53 9.37
C PRO A 192 -2.42 -0.73 8.09
N ALA A 193 -3.47 -0.25 7.41
CA ALA A 193 -3.31 0.57 6.21
C ALA A 193 -2.61 1.89 6.52
N TYR A 194 -2.99 2.56 7.62
CA TYR A 194 -2.33 3.78 8.08
C TYR A 194 -0.83 3.58 8.33
N TYR A 195 -0.43 2.52 9.04
CA TYR A 195 0.99 2.26 9.26
C TYR A 195 1.73 1.84 8.00
N SER A 196 1.09 1.12 7.07
CA SER A 196 1.72 0.81 5.79
C SER A 196 2.04 2.06 4.97
N VAL A 197 1.16 3.08 4.99
CA VAL A 197 1.45 4.39 4.37
C VAL A 197 2.67 5.03 5.01
N GLU A 198 2.68 5.15 6.35
CA GLU A 198 3.80 5.75 7.08
C GLU A 198 5.11 5.00 6.78
N ILE A 199 5.15 3.69 7.01
CA ILE A 199 6.35 2.86 6.80
C ILE A 199 6.89 3.03 5.37
N ASN A 200 6.02 2.95 4.35
CA ASN A 200 6.45 3.05 2.96
C ASN A 200 7.00 4.45 2.61
N ALA A 201 6.37 5.51 3.10
CA ALA A 201 6.83 6.89 2.85
C ALA A 201 8.16 7.20 3.56
N HIS A 202 8.32 6.77 4.82
CA HIS A 202 9.57 6.93 5.57
C HIS A 202 10.71 6.15 4.93
N ILE A 203 10.48 4.91 4.49
CA ILE A 203 11.50 4.12 3.80
C ILE A 203 11.84 4.71 2.43
N LEU A 204 10.85 5.24 1.69
CA LEU A 204 11.12 5.93 0.44
C LEU A 204 12.08 7.12 0.65
N LEU A 205 11.82 7.95 1.66
CA LEU A 205 12.74 9.04 2.02
C LEU A 205 14.12 8.51 2.41
N TYR A 206 14.19 7.45 3.22
CA TYR A 206 15.45 6.82 3.61
C TYR A 206 16.27 6.37 2.39
N LEU A 207 15.62 5.72 1.42
CA LEU A 207 16.27 5.28 0.17
C LEU A 207 16.75 6.48 -0.66
N ILE A 208 15.96 7.55 -0.74
CA ILE A 208 16.35 8.78 -1.44
C ILE A 208 17.60 9.39 -0.79
N LEU A 209 17.65 9.46 0.53
CA LEU A 209 18.82 9.97 1.27
C LEU A 209 20.05 9.09 1.05
N LEU A 210 19.91 7.76 1.11
CA LEU A 210 21.03 6.86 0.82
C LEU A 210 21.59 7.04 -0.59
N VAL A 211 20.74 7.28 -1.59
CA VAL A 211 21.19 7.54 -2.96
C VAL A 211 21.82 8.93 -3.07
N HIS A 212 21.22 9.94 -2.43
CA HIS A 212 21.71 11.31 -2.42
C HIS A 212 23.11 11.42 -1.79
N GLU A 213 23.35 10.68 -0.71
CA GLU A 213 24.64 10.60 -0.02
C GLU A 213 25.65 9.66 -0.70
N GLY A 214 25.27 9.00 -1.80
CA GLY A 214 26.13 8.07 -2.54
C GLY A 214 26.31 6.69 -1.92
N SER A 215 25.56 6.36 -0.86
CA SER A 215 25.56 5.04 -0.21
C SER A 215 24.85 3.94 -1.02
N LEU A 216 23.95 4.32 -1.93
CA LEU A 216 23.27 3.41 -2.85
C LEU A 216 23.27 3.94 -4.29
N PRO A 217 23.29 3.06 -5.30
CA PRO A 217 23.14 3.45 -6.69
C PRO A 217 21.69 3.88 -6.98
N SER A 218 21.50 4.75 -7.98
CA SER A 218 20.20 5.35 -8.33
C SER A 218 19.11 4.33 -8.69
N GLU A 219 19.52 3.17 -9.20
CA GLU A 219 18.70 2.02 -9.55
C GLU A 219 17.98 1.43 -8.34
N SER A 220 18.48 1.69 -7.13
CA SER A 220 17.82 1.32 -5.86
C SER A 220 16.47 2.02 -5.66
N LEU A 221 16.18 3.07 -6.43
CA LEU A 221 14.92 3.81 -6.41
C LEU A 221 13.86 3.26 -7.37
N GLN A 222 14.05 2.05 -7.90
CA GLN A 222 13.04 1.31 -8.66
C GLN A 222 11.94 0.75 -7.73
N ILE A 223 11.18 1.65 -7.08
CA ILE A 223 10.19 1.36 -6.04
C ILE A 223 9.19 0.25 -6.40
N PRO A 224 8.66 0.14 -7.64
CA PRO A 224 7.73 -0.92 -7.99
C PRO A 224 8.28 -2.35 -7.85
N LEU A 225 9.61 -2.51 -7.87
CA LEU A 225 10.27 -3.81 -7.70
C LEU A 225 10.24 -4.32 -6.25
N PHE A 226 9.88 -3.48 -5.29
CA PHE A 226 9.71 -3.89 -3.88
C PHE A 226 8.33 -4.52 -3.59
N SER A 227 7.49 -4.71 -4.60
CA SER A 227 6.20 -5.41 -4.48
C SER A 227 6.36 -6.93 -4.48
N ASN A 228 5.38 -7.66 -3.95
CA ASN A 228 5.38 -9.14 -4.02
C ASN A 228 4.76 -9.69 -5.31
N GLN A 229 4.49 -8.87 -6.32
CA GLN A 229 3.78 -9.31 -7.54
C GLN A 229 4.49 -10.44 -8.26
N SER A 230 5.83 -10.41 -8.32
CA SER A 230 6.62 -11.50 -8.90
C SER A 230 6.44 -12.81 -8.14
N ARG A 231 6.32 -12.75 -6.81
CA ARG A 231 6.08 -13.94 -5.95
C ARG A 231 4.69 -14.50 -6.18
N GLU A 232 3.67 -13.64 -6.21
CA GLU A 232 2.30 -14.05 -6.53
C GLU A 232 2.18 -14.68 -7.92
N SER A 233 2.90 -14.13 -8.90
CA SER A 233 2.97 -14.72 -10.24
C SER A 233 3.58 -16.12 -10.21
N ILE A 234 4.68 -16.32 -9.46
CA ILE A 234 5.29 -17.65 -9.27
C ILE A 234 4.29 -18.60 -8.61
N PHE A 235 3.63 -18.21 -7.53
CA PHE A 235 2.62 -19.05 -6.87
C PHE A 235 1.43 -19.39 -7.78
N ARG A 236 1.00 -18.45 -8.62
CA ARG A 236 -0.06 -18.68 -9.62
C ARG A 236 0.40 -19.67 -10.69
N SER A 237 1.61 -19.50 -11.22
CA SER A 237 2.18 -20.45 -12.18
C SER A 237 2.35 -21.84 -11.56
N SER A 238 2.84 -21.95 -10.33
CA SER A 238 2.97 -23.25 -9.67
C SER A 238 1.62 -23.93 -9.41
N ARG A 239 0.57 -23.18 -9.08
CA ARG A 239 -0.81 -23.71 -8.98
C ARG A 239 -1.36 -24.19 -10.32
N SER A 240 -0.95 -23.58 -11.43
CA SER A 240 -1.36 -24.06 -12.76
C SER A 240 -0.71 -25.39 -13.15
N LEU A 241 0.35 -25.79 -12.44
CA LEU A 241 1.04 -27.06 -12.65
C LEU A 241 0.46 -28.21 -11.79
N THR A 242 -0.51 -27.93 -10.92
CA THR A 242 -1.21 -28.96 -10.13
C THR A 242 -2.55 -29.33 -10.78
N GLY A 243 -3.01 -30.57 -10.56
CA GLY A 243 -4.29 -31.04 -11.14
C GLY A 243 -5.48 -30.22 -10.65
N THR A 244 -6.58 -30.23 -11.42
CA THR A 244 -7.80 -29.43 -11.16
C THR A 244 -8.43 -29.63 -9.78
N GLN A 245 -8.12 -30.74 -9.10
CA GLN A 245 -8.61 -31.07 -7.76
C GLN A 245 -7.68 -30.63 -6.62
N SER A 246 -6.51 -30.05 -6.91
CA SER A 246 -5.58 -29.57 -5.87
C SER A 246 -5.10 -28.15 -6.17
N THR A 247 -5.42 -27.23 -5.26
CA THR A 247 -4.90 -25.86 -5.24
C THR A 247 -3.66 -25.71 -4.35
N MET A 248 -3.23 -26.80 -3.69
CA MET A 248 -2.08 -26.80 -2.81
C MET A 248 -0.80 -27.04 -3.60
N VAL A 249 0.11 -26.05 -3.56
CA VAL A 249 1.47 -26.20 -4.06
C VAL A 249 2.37 -26.55 -2.89
N ASN A 250 2.83 -27.80 -2.83
CA ASN A 250 3.78 -28.22 -1.82
C ASN A 250 5.22 -28.09 -2.35
N PHE A 251 5.93 -27.05 -1.91
CA PHE A 251 7.36 -26.87 -2.20
C PHE A 251 8.28 -27.66 -1.26
N THR A 252 7.73 -28.47 -0.36
CA THR A 252 8.54 -29.29 0.55
C THR A 252 9.16 -30.43 -0.23
N VAL A 253 10.49 -30.42 -0.35
CA VAL A 253 11.27 -31.56 -0.84
C VAL A 253 11.31 -32.64 0.24
N LYS A 254 10.19 -33.32 0.49
CA LYS A 254 10.19 -34.57 1.27
C LYS A 254 10.21 -35.74 0.29
N GLY A 255 11.37 -36.39 0.14
CA GLY A 255 11.43 -37.78 -0.33
C GLY A 255 12.20 -38.11 -1.61
N LYS A 256 12.79 -37.17 -2.37
CA LYS A 256 13.47 -37.51 -3.65
C LYS A 256 15.02 -37.56 -3.63
N PHE A 257 15.67 -37.24 -2.51
CA PHE A 257 17.15 -37.30 -2.41
C PHE A 257 17.66 -38.36 -1.43
N SER A 258 16.79 -39.25 -0.93
CA SER A 258 17.16 -40.32 0.00
C SER A 258 17.28 -41.71 -0.65
N GLU A 259 17.01 -41.84 -1.96
CA GLU A 259 17.37 -43.06 -2.68
C GLU A 259 18.84 -42.99 -3.05
N LYS A 260 19.68 -43.64 -2.23
CA LYS A 260 21.03 -44.01 -2.65
C LYS A 260 20.90 -44.85 -3.92
N ILE A 261 21.46 -44.34 -5.00
CA ILE A 261 21.67 -45.08 -6.24
C ILE A 261 22.66 -46.23 -5.90
N PRO A 262 22.28 -47.51 -6.06
CA PRO A 262 23.24 -48.62 -6.11
C PRO A 262 24.02 -48.62 -7.42
#